data_AF-A0A0D2K9J1-F1
#
_entry.id   AF-A0A0D2K9J1-F1
#
_cell.length_a   1.000
_cell.length_b   1.000
_cell.length_c   1.000
_cell.angle_alpha   90.00
_cell.angle_beta   90.00
_cell.angle_gamma   90.00
#
_symmetry.space_group_name_H-M   'P 1'
#
loop_
_entity.id
_entity.type
_entity.pdbx_description
1 polymer ?
#
loop_
_entity_poly.entity_id
_entity_poly.type
_entity_poly.pdbx_seq_one_letter_code
_entity_poly.pdbx_strand_id
1 'polypeptide(L)'
;MAKECLEEHREELSEGCRSEIDGMIERRVRDFKLDSRLRTACENDIYDTCAYLGDVDSVGSYESTVINCLQDYSSEIKGDECRAQVKKYLKLAASDIRFDVPLADACYDDRKAFCGNVPPGSAAVIRCLQSMREKLTINCRATLFDEEVRFSENIDFQYPMKQACSKEIGLFCAKVPHGNARVIRCLQEHKADASFGQPCLQEVSHYEQSITKDYRLNYRLP
;
A
#
# COMPACT_ATOMS: atom_id res chain seq x y z
N MET A 1 2.88 -12.45 -17.95
CA MET A 1 2.46 -13.83 -18.35
C MET A 1 3.21 -14.99 -17.69
N ALA A 2 4.19 -14.81 -16.78
CA ALA A 2 4.56 -15.84 -15.78
C ALA A 2 5.02 -15.15 -14.49
N LYS A 3 5.95 -14.21 -14.64
CA LYS A 3 6.40 -13.27 -13.60
C LYS A 3 5.26 -12.53 -12.86
N GLU A 4 4.23 -12.12 -13.60
CA GLU A 4 3.05 -11.47 -13.04
C GLU A 4 2.20 -12.38 -12.14
N CYS A 5 2.02 -13.64 -12.56
CA CYS A 5 1.30 -14.63 -11.76
C CYS A 5 2.06 -14.92 -10.45
N LEU A 6 3.40 -15.00 -10.54
CA LEU A 6 4.26 -15.19 -9.38
C LEU A 6 4.19 -14.02 -8.39
N GLU A 7 4.16 -12.78 -8.88
CA GLU A 7 3.99 -11.59 -8.03
C GLU A 7 2.59 -11.52 -7.39
N GLU A 8 1.54 -11.92 -8.13
CA GLU A 8 0.15 -11.93 -7.62
C GLU A 8 -0.10 -13.01 -6.57
N HIS A 9 0.57 -14.16 -6.68
CA HIS A 9 0.45 -15.29 -5.76
C HIS A 9 1.65 -15.42 -4.81
N ARG A 10 2.41 -14.33 -4.57
CA ARG A 10 3.69 -14.40 -3.84
C ARG A 10 3.61 -15.08 -2.47
N GLU A 11 2.48 -14.91 -1.77
CA GLU A 11 2.29 -15.44 -0.41
C GLU A 11 2.01 -16.95 -0.39
N GLU A 12 1.66 -17.53 -1.54
CA GLU A 12 1.43 -18.98 -1.70
C GLU A 12 2.73 -19.72 -2.10
N LEU A 13 3.81 -18.98 -2.39
CA LEU A 13 5.09 -19.54 -2.83
C LEU A 13 5.93 -20.05 -1.66
N SER A 14 6.89 -20.94 -1.98
CA SER A 14 7.89 -21.36 -1.03
C SER A 14 8.73 -20.17 -0.56
N GLU A 15 9.25 -20.23 0.67
CA GLU A 15 10.02 -19.15 1.28
C GLU A 15 11.17 -18.66 0.38
N GLY A 16 11.94 -19.60 -0.19
CA GLY A 16 13.02 -19.26 -1.12
C GLY A 16 12.54 -18.54 -2.38
N CYS A 17 11.45 -19.02 -2.99
CA CYS A 17 10.91 -18.39 -4.21
C CYS A 17 10.32 -17.01 -3.91
N ARG A 18 9.61 -16.87 -2.79
CA ARG A 18 9.07 -15.58 -2.32
C ARG A 18 10.20 -14.58 -2.05
N SER A 19 11.28 -14.99 -1.40
CA SER A 19 12.44 -14.13 -1.13
C SER A 19 13.08 -13.57 -2.40
N GLU A 20 13.21 -14.40 -3.45
CA GLU A 20 13.77 -13.94 -4.74
C GLU A 20 12.84 -12.92 -5.43
N ILE A 21 11.53 -13.20 -5.42
CA ILE A 21 10.53 -12.28 -6.00
C ILE A 21 10.48 -10.96 -5.23
N ASP A 22 10.46 -11.02 -3.90
CA ASP A 22 10.50 -9.85 -3.04
C ASP A 22 11.77 -9.01 -3.32
N GLY A 23 12.93 -9.65 -3.44
CA GLY A 23 14.17 -8.96 -3.80
C GLY A 23 14.17 -8.36 -5.22
N MET A 24 13.41 -8.95 -6.15
CA MET A 24 13.18 -8.36 -7.47
C MET A 24 12.20 -7.17 -7.44
N ILE A 25 11.20 -7.18 -6.56
CA ILE A 25 10.27 -6.07 -6.37
C ILE A 25 10.98 -4.92 -5.66
N GLU A 26 11.73 -5.19 -4.59
CA GLU A 26 12.49 -4.19 -3.83
C GLU A 26 13.44 -3.39 -4.72
N ARG A 27 14.16 -4.07 -5.63
CA ARG A 27 15.00 -3.39 -6.63
C ARG A 27 14.20 -2.50 -7.58
N ARG A 28 13.00 -2.93 -8.01
CA ARG A 28 12.16 -2.18 -8.94
C ARG A 28 11.46 -0.98 -8.32
N VAL A 29 11.06 -1.06 -7.04
CA VAL A 29 10.49 0.10 -6.34
C VAL A 29 11.54 1.17 -6.04
N ARG A 30 12.81 0.76 -5.88
CA ARG A 30 13.94 1.67 -5.67
C ARG A 30 14.51 2.22 -6.96
N ASP A 31 14.46 1.47 -8.05
CA ASP A 31 14.83 1.90 -9.39
C ASP A 31 13.77 1.46 -10.40
N PHE A 32 12.87 2.39 -10.73
CA PHE A 32 11.80 2.15 -11.69
C PHE A 32 12.35 1.85 -13.10
N LYS A 33 13.62 2.19 -13.41
CA LYS A 33 14.23 1.88 -14.71
C LYS A 33 14.35 0.39 -14.94
N LEU A 34 14.45 -0.40 -13.85
CA LEU A 34 14.47 -1.86 -13.86
C LEU A 34 13.09 -2.46 -14.12
N ASP A 35 12.01 -1.68 -14.04
CA ASP A 35 10.67 -2.11 -14.39
C ASP A 35 10.28 -1.67 -15.80
N SER A 36 10.67 -2.50 -16.78
CA SER A 36 10.27 -2.30 -18.17
C SER A 36 8.76 -2.18 -18.35
N ARG A 37 7.96 -2.86 -17.52
CA ARG A 37 6.51 -2.87 -17.67
C ARG A 37 5.90 -1.57 -17.19
N LEU A 38 6.30 -1.09 -16.01
CA LEU A 38 5.86 0.22 -15.52
C LEU A 38 6.28 1.31 -16.49
N ARG A 39 7.52 1.29 -16.96
CA ARG A 39 8.03 2.26 -17.95
C ARG A 39 7.18 2.32 -19.22
N THR A 40 6.88 1.17 -19.82
CA THR A 40 6.08 1.13 -21.05
C THR A 40 4.62 1.51 -20.79
N ALA A 41 4.02 1.03 -19.70
CA ALA A 41 2.62 1.31 -19.39
C ALA A 41 2.38 2.78 -19.01
N CYS A 42 3.35 3.41 -18.36
CA CYS A 42 3.28 4.76 -17.81
C CYS A 42 4.08 5.79 -18.60
N GLU A 43 4.61 5.48 -19.79
CA GLU A 43 5.51 6.37 -20.53
C GLU A 43 4.96 7.80 -20.64
N ASN A 44 3.73 7.94 -21.16
CA ASN A 44 3.08 9.24 -21.30
C ASN A 44 2.69 9.85 -19.95
N ASP A 45 2.17 9.06 -19.02
CA ASP A 45 1.71 9.55 -17.72
C ASP A 45 2.88 10.05 -16.84
N ILE A 46 4.09 9.48 -16.98
CA ILE A 46 5.29 9.98 -16.31
C ILE A 46 5.62 11.40 -16.80
N TYR A 47 5.57 11.63 -18.12
CA TYR A 47 5.82 12.96 -18.68
C TYR A 47 4.71 13.96 -18.37
N ASP A 48 3.45 13.54 -18.37
CA ASP A 48 2.30 14.42 -18.15
C ASP A 48 2.09 14.77 -16.67
N THR A 49 2.17 13.77 -15.78
CA THR A 49 1.82 13.88 -14.37
C THR A 49 3.05 14.19 -13.50
N CYS A 50 4.21 13.65 -13.87
CA CYS A 50 5.45 13.80 -13.09
C CYS A 50 6.47 14.75 -13.75
N ALA A 51 6.03 15.56 -14.72
CA ALA A 51 6.86 16.48 -15.52
C ALA A 51 7.76 17.41 -14.69
N TYR A 52 7.31 17.80 -13.50
CA TYR A 52 8.04 18.71 -12.61
C TYR A 52 9.37 18.13 -12.09
N LEU A 53 9.56 16.82 -12.21
CA LEU A 53 10.81 16.14 -11.85
C LEU A 53 11.96 16.42 -12.83
N GLY A 54 11.71 17.12 -13.94
CA GLY A 54 12.71 17.46 -14.96
C GLY A 54 12.98 16.31 -15.92
N ASP A 55 14.16 16.29 -16.55
CA ASP A 55 14.54 15.20 -17.44
C ASP A 55 14.81 13.93 -16.63
N VAL A 56 13.85 13.01 -16.67
CA VAL A 56 13.84 11.73 -15.97
C VAL A 56 15.09 10.87 -16.31
N ASP A 57 15.70 11.11 -17.47
CA ASP A 57 16.94 10.43 -17.89
C ASP A 57 18.22 11.10 -17.34
N SER A 58 18.14 12.37 -16.91
CA SER A 58 19.27 13.18 -16.42
C SER A 58 19.39 13.28 -14.90
N VAL A 59 18.36 12.91 -14.15
CA VAL A 59 18.36 13.02 -12.67
C VAL A 59 19.16 11.86 -12.06
N GLY A 60 20.34 12.18 -11.56
CA GLY A 60 21.21 11.23 -10.86
C GLY A 60 20.66 10.80 -9.50
N SER A 61 20.57 9.48 -9.31
CA SER A 61 20.88 8.75 -8.06
C SER A 61 19.95 8.87 -6.84
N TYR A 62 18.68 9.27 -6.96
CA TYR A 62 17.67 8.97 -5.92
C TYR A 62 16.36 8.52 -6.58
N GLU A 63 16.30 7.21 -6.86
CA GLU A 63 15.47 6.58 -7.91
C GLU A 63 14.07 6.09 -7.49
N SER A 64 13.55 6.45 -6.32
CA SER A 64 12.16 6.14 -5.92
C SER A 64 11.12 7.20 -6.32
N THR A 65 11.55 8.33 -6.88
CA THR A 65 10.70 9.53 -7.06
C THR A 65 9.58 9.35 -8.07
N VAL A 66 9.80 8.56 -9.13
CA VAL A 66 8.77 8.38 -10.19
C VAL A 66 7.63 7.48 -9.71
N ILE A 67 7.93 6.34 -9.07
CA ILE A 67 6.88 5.46 -8.52
C ILE A 67 6.08 6.21 -7.46
N ASN A 68 6.75 6.93 -6.56
CA ASN A 68 6.08 7.73 -5.53
C ASN A 68 5.20 8.82 -6.16
N CYS A 69 5.72 9.58 -7.14
CA CYS A 69 4.93 10.57 -7.86
C CYS A 69 3.68 9.95 -8.51
N LEU A 70 3.84 8.85 -9.24
CA LEU A 70 2.72 8.15 -9.86
C LEU A 70 1.70 7.67 -8.81
N GLN A 71 2.15 7.22 -7.64
CA GLN A 71 1.28 6.82 -6.53
C GLN A 71 0.50 8.01 -5.95
N ASP A 72 1.18 9.13 -5.69
CA ASP A 72 0.61 10.34 -5.10
C ASP A 72 -0.44 10.98 -6.03
N TYR A 73 -0.18 10.95 -7.34
CA TYR A 73 -1.07 11.49 -8.37
C TYR A 73 -1.87 10.40 -9.10
N SER A 74 -2.10 9.25 -8.44
CA SER A 74 -2.72 8.08 -9.09
C SER A 74 -4.14 8.32 -9.65
N SER A 75 -4.84 9.32 -9.13
CA SER A 75 -6.15 9.78 -9.62
C SER A 75 -6.08 10.65 -10.87
N GLU A 76 -4.92 11.26 -11.15
CA GLU A 76 -4.68 12.14 -12.30
C GLU A 76 -4.10 11.40 -13.52
N ILE A 77 -3.59 10.18 -13.32
CA ILE A 77 -3.09 9.30 -14.38
C ILE A 77 -4.23 9.02 -15.38
N LYS A 78 -3.96 9.23 -16.67
CA LYS A 78 -4.93 9.08 -17.76
C LYS A 78 -4.93 7.66 -18.34
N GLY A 79 -3.78 7.00 -18.41
CA GLY A 79 -3.63 5.66 -18.96
C GLY A 79 -4.20 4.57 -18.05
N ASP A 80 -5.13 3.75 -18.56
CA ASP A 80 -5.69 2.60 -17.82
C ASP A 80 -4.61 1.58 -17.41
N GLU A 81 -3.67 1.30 -18.31
CA GLU A 81 -2.58 0.36 -18.05
C GLU A 81 -1.64 0.90 -16.97
N CYS A 82 -1.30 2.20 -17.02
CA CYS A 82 -0.50 2.85 -15.99
C CYS A 82 -1.22 2.84 -14.63
N ARG A 83 -2.50 3.25 -14.58
CA ARG A 83 -3.32 3.19 -13.36
C ARG A 83 -3.33 1.79 -12.76
N ALA A 84 -3.44 0.75 -13.60
CA ALA A 84 -3.40 -0.63 -13.14
C ALA A 84 -2.03 -1.01 -12.55
N GLN A 85 -0.92 -0.59 -13.16
CA GLN A 85 0.43 -0.84 -12.60
C GLN A 85 0.65 -0.10 -11.28
N VAL A 86 0.30 1.18 -11.22
CA VAL A 86 0.44 2.00 -10.00
C VAL A 86 -0.41 1.42 -8.88
N LYS A 87 -1.63 0.97 -9.17
CA LYS A 87 -2.47 0.27 -8.20
C LYS A 87 -1.84 -1.03 -7.69
N LYS A 88 -1.09 -1.77 -8.52
CA LYS A 88 -0.32 -2.95 -8.07
C LYS A 88 0.79 -2.54 -7.11
N TYR A 89 1.52 -1.48 -7.40
CA TYR A 89 2.56 -0.96 -6.50
C TYR A 89 2.01 -0.43 -5.17
N LEU A 90 0.87 0.27 -5.18
CA LEU A 90 0.20 0.69 -3.94
C LEU A 90 -0.20 -0.52 -3.06
N LYS A 91 -0.71 -1.60 -3.67
CA LYS A 91 -1.02 -2.84 -2.93
C LYS A 91 0.22 -3.50 -2.35
N LEU A 92 1.34 -3.48 -3.08
CA LEU A 92 2.61 -4.02 -2.62
C LEU A 92 3.12 -3.21 -1.42
N ALA A 93 3.21 -1.88 -1.55
CA ALA A 93 3.60 -0.96 -0.49
C ALA A 93 2.75 -1.14 0.78
N ALA A 94 1.42 -1.21 0.63
CA ALA A 94 0.50 -1.48 1.73
C ALA A 94 0.70 -2.85 2.43
N SER A 95 1.29 -3.82 1.73
CA SER A 95 1.49 -5.18 2.22
C SER A 95 2.87 -5.44 2.82
N ASP A 96 3.86 -4.62 2.49
CA ASP A 96 5.23 -4.79 2.99
C ASP A 96 5.97 -3.46 2.89
N ILE A 97 6.49 -3.00 4.02
CA ILE A 97 7.29 -1.77 4.10
C ILE A 97 8.47 -1.79 3.12
N ARG A 98 9.03 -2.95 2.77
CA ARG A 98 10.14 -3.04 1.81
C ARG A 98 9.77 -2.55 0.40
N PHE A 99 8.47 -2.52 0.09
CA PHE A 99 7.96 -2.06 -1.19
C PHE A 99 7.48 -0.61 -1.16
N ASP A 100 7.58 0.04 0.00
CA ASP A 100 7.30 1.44 0.25
C ASP A 100 8.62 2.16 0.57
N VAL A 101 9.28 2.71 -0.45
CA VAL A 101 10.62 3.28 -0.28
C VAL A 101 10.62 4.47 0.70
N PRO A 102 9.71 5.46 0.59
CA PRO A 102 9.62 6.54 1.57
C PRO A 102 9.52 6.03 3.01
N LEU A 103 8.61 5.08 3.26
CA LEU A 103 8.41 4.56 4.61
C LEU A 103 9.59 3.71 5.08
N ALA A 104 10.15 2.85 4.22
CA ALA A 104 11.30 2.02 4.54
C ALA A 104 12.51 2.85 4.96
N ASP A 105 12.77 3.94 4.23
CA ASP A 105 13.94 4.79 4.46
C ASP A 105 13.72 5.69 5.68
N ALA A 106 12.54 6.31 5.81
CA ALA A 106 12.21 7.17 6.96
C ALA A 106 12.16 6.39 8.29
N CYS A 107 11.73 5.13 8.26
CA CYS A 107 11.58 4.29 9.45
C CYS A 107 12.70 3.27 9.65
N TYR A 108 13.83 3.38 8.94
CA TYR A 108 14.90 2.37 8.99
C TYR A 108 15.39 2.07 10.42
N ASP A 109 15.78 3.12 11.15
CA ASP A 109 16.31 2.98 12.51
C ASP A 109 15.23 2.59 13.52
N ASP A 110 14.04 3.17 13.41
CA ASP A 110 12.89 2.85 14.27
C ASP A 110 12.44 1.39 14.10
N ARG A 111 12.39 0.91 12.86
CA ARG A 111 12.11 -0.50 12.56
C ARG A 111 13.15 -1.39 13.23
N LYS A 112 14.44 -1.07 13.12
CA LYS A 112 15.51 -1.86 13.75
C LYS A 112 15.39 -1.86 15.28
N ALA A 113 15.06 -0.71 15.87
CA ALA A 113 14.96 -0.55 17.32
C ALA A 113 13.73 -1.25 17.93
N PHE A 114 12.56 -1.14 17.28
CA PHE A 114 11.29 -1.56 17.88
C PHE A 114 10.64 -2.77 17.20
N CYS A 115 10.97 -3.04 15.94
CA CYS A 115 10.28 -4.04 15.09
C CYS A 115 11.25 -5.01 14.39
N GLY A 116 12.51 -5.10 14.83
CA GLY A 116 13.56 -5.87 14.15
C GLY A 116 13.32 -7.39 14.11
N ASN A 117 12.51 -7.91 15.04
CA ASN A 117 12.15 -9.34 15.11
C ASN A 117 10.84 -9.66 14.38
N VAL A 118 10.18 -8.67 13.79
CA VAL A 118 8.92 -8.87 13.07
C VAL A 118 9.24 -9.32 11.64
N PRO A 119 8.72 -10.47 11.19
CA PRO A 119 8.92 -10.90 9.81
C PRO A 119 8.31 -9.90 8.83
N PRO A 120 8.95 -9.66 7.67
CA PRO A 120 8.37 -8.81 6.64
C PRO A 120 7.15 -9.47 5.97
N GLY A 121 6.41 -8.68 5.20
CA GLY A 121 5.18 -9.12 4.55
C GLY A 121 3.94 -9.00 5.44
N SER A 122 2.79 -9.26 4.83
CA SER A 122 1.46 -9.20 5.45
C SER A 122 1.15 -7.94 6.30
N ALA A 123 1.78 -6.81 5.95
CA ALA A 123 1.78 -5.55 6.69
C ALA A 123 2.26 -5.66 8.16
N ALA A 124 2.95 -6.74 8.53
CA ALA A 124 3.31 -7.04 9.92
C ALA A 124 4.25 -5.97 10.52
N VAL A 125 5.28 -5.56 9.76
CA VAL A 125 6.20 -4.50 10.20
C VAL A 125 5.50 -3.15 10.29
N ILE A 126 4.61 -2.83 9.33
CA ILE A 126 3.81 -1.59 9.34
C ILE A 126 2.93 -1.54 10.61
N ARG A 127 2.23 -2.63 10.94
CA ARG A 127 1.46 -2.76 12.19
C ARG A 127 2.30 -2.56 13.43
N CYS A 128 3.51 -3.13 13.44
CA CYS A 128 4.42 -2.94 14.56
C CYS A 128 4.78 -1.46 14.73
N LEU A 129 5.13 -0.75 13.65
CA LEU A 129 5.41 0.68 13.69
C LEU A 129 4.19 1.48 14.17
N GLN A 130 2.99 1.17 13.68
CA GLN A 130 1.74 1.78 14.16
C GLN A 130 1.54 1.61 15.67
N SER A 131 1.85 0.43 16.22
CA SER A 131 1.76 0.17 17.66
C SER A 131 2.82 0.93 18.49
N MET A 132 3.93 1.31 17.86
CA MET A 132 5.05 2.02 18.48
C MET A 132 5.04 3.52 18.17
N ARG A 133 3.95 4.06 17.62
CA ARG A 133 3.81 5.43 17.08
C ARG A 133 4.42 6.52 17.96
N GLU A 134 4.18 6.46 19.27
CA GLU A 134 4.67 7.47 20.23
C GLU A 134 6.18 7.42 20.48
N LYS A 135 6.83 6.31 20.12
CA LYS A 135 8.28 6.09 20.27
C LYS A 135 9.06 6.33 18.98
N LEU A 136 8.38 6.45 17.85
CA LEU A 136 9.01 6.66 16.55
C LEU A 136 9.62 8.06 16.47
N THR A 137 10.68 8.18 15.67
CA THR A 137 11.20 9.49 15.27
C THR A 137 10.14 10.33 14.56
N ILE A 138 10.31 11.66 14.57
CA ILE A 138 9.38 12.58 13.92
C ILE A 138 9.22 12.24 12.43
N ASN A 139 10.32 11.92 11.75
CA ASN A 139 10.32 11.59 10.32
C ASN A 139 9.55 10.29 10.06
N CYS A 140 9.89 9.18 10.73
CA CYS A 140 9.17 7.92 10.57
C CYS A 140 7.69 8.06 10.90
N ARG A 141 7.34 8.76 11.98
CA ARG A 141 5.95 8.98 12.38
C ARG A 141 5.16 9.80 11.37
N ALA A 142 5.78 10.84 10.78
CA ALA A 142 5.16 11.67 9.77
C ALA A 142 4.93 10.86 8.48
N THR A 143 5.95 10.19 7.96
CA THR A 143 5.82 9.36 6.76
C THR A 143 4.83 8.21 6.96
N LEU A 144 4.84 7.54 8.12
CA LEU A 144 3.82 6.53 8.45
C LEU A 144 2.41 7.09 8.41
N PHE A 145 2.21 8.32 8.91
CA PHE A 145 0.91 8.98 8.87
C PHE A 145 0.49 9.33 7.44
N ASP A 146 1.39 9.86 6.62
CA ASP A 146 1.12 10.18 5.22
C ASP A 146 0.69 8.91 4.45
N GLU A 147 1.36 7.78 4.72
CA GLU A 147 0.99 6.49 4.15
C GLU A 147 -0.38 5.98 4.61
N GLU A 148 -0.70 6.11 5.90
CA GLU A 148 -2.02 5.74 6.42
C GLU A 148 -3.13 6.58 5.79
N VAL A 149 -2.91 7.88 5.59
CA VAL A 149 -3.84 8.77 4.91
C VAL A 149 -4.00 8.33 3.46
N ARG A 150 -2.90 8.11 2.74
CA ARG A 150 -2.90 7.64 1.35
C ARG A 150 -3.69 6.33 1.18
N PHE A 151 -3.48 5.37 2.08
CA PHE A 151 -4.17 4.07 2.03
C PHE A 151 -5.61 4.11 2.56
N SER A 152 -6.03 5.18 3.25
CA SER A 152 -7.39 5.30 3.81
C SER A 152 -8.49 5.40 2.73
N GLU A 153 -8.14 5.80 1.51
CA GLU A 153 -9.11 5.94 0.42
C GLU A 153 -9.74 4.60 0.02
N ASN A 154 -9.01 3.49 0.08
CA ASN A 154 -9.46 2.26 -0.56
C ASN A 154 -9.12 1.03 0.28
N ILE A 155 -10.11 0.15 0.45
CA ILE A 155 -9.93 -1.13 1.12
C ILE A 155 -8.81 -1.95 0.49
N ASP A 156 -8.56 -1.80 -0.82
CA ASP A 156 -7.49 -2.51 -1.52
C ASP A 156 -6.09 -2.21 -0.96
N PHE A 157 -5.91 -1.08 -0.27
CA PHE A 157 -4.66 -0.64 0.36
C PHE A 157 -4.67 -0.84 1.88
N GLN A 158 -5.80 -1.28 2.45
CA GLN A 158 -5.90 -1.67 3.86
C GLN A 158 -5.59 -3.17 3.98
N TYR A 159 -4.35 -3.57 3.71
CA TYR A 159 -4.00 -4.99 3.45
C TYR A 159 -4.57 -5.97 4.50
N PRO A 160 -4.36 -5.82 5.82
CA PRO A 160 -4.88 -6.77 6.80
C PRO A 160 -6.42 -6.88 6.78
N MET A 161 -7.09 -5.73 6.69
CA MET A 161 -8.54 -5.65 6.63
C MET A 161 -9.07 -6.27 5.34
N LYS A 162 -8.41 -6.02 4.19
CA LYS A 162 -8.78 -6.61 2.91
C LYS A 162 -8.70 -8.13 2.93
N GLN A 163 -7.63 -8.68 3.53
CA GLN A 163 -7.46 -10.12 3.66
C GLN A 163 -8.54 -10.73 4.57
N ALA A 164 -8.73 -10.15 5.77
CA ALA A 164 -9.68 -10.65 6.74
C ALA A 164 -11.14 -10.56 6.27
N CYS A 165 -11.47 -9.53 5.47
CA CYS A 165 -12.82 -9.24 4.99
C CYS A 165 -13.10 -9.76 3.58
N SER A 166 -12.23 -10.59 2.98
CA SER A 166 -12.40 -11.04 1.59
C SER A 166 -13.78 -11.68 1.35
N LYS A 167 -14.25 -12.49 2.31
CA LYS A 167 -15.56 -13.15 2.26
C LYS A 167 -16.71 -12.15 2.41
N GLU A 168 -16.63 -11.25 3.38
CA GLU A 168 -17.65 -10.23 3.66
C GLU A 168 -17.79 -9.24 2.51
N ILE A 169 -16.68 -8.88 1.86
CA ILE A 169 -16.69 -8.05 0.65
C ILE A 169 -17.47 -8.75 -0.47
N GLY A 170 -17.26 -10.05 -0.67
CA GLY A 170 -18.01 -10.82 -1.66
C GLY A 170 -19.48 -11.04 -1.30
N LEU A 171 -19.80 -11.18 -0.02
CA LEU A 171 -21.16 -11.47 0.43
C LEU A 171 -22.05 -10.21 0.49
N PHE A 172 -21.53 -9.12 1.05
CA PHE A 172 -22.29 -7.91 1.33
C PHE A 172 -21.99 -6.78 0.34
N CYS A 173 -20.75 -6.68 -0.13
CA CYS A 173 -20.26 -5.49 -0.84
C CYS A 173 -19.90 -5.73 -2.31
N ALA A 174 -20.30 -6.86 -2.92
CA ALA A 174 -19.87 -7.25 -4.26
C ALA A 174 -20.19 -6.23 -5.37
N LYS A 175 -21.27 -5.46 -5.20
CA LYS A 175 -21.70 -4.42 -6.15
C LYS A 175 -21.20 -3.02 -5.79
N VAL A 176 -20.46 -2.87 -4.69
CA VAL A 176 -19.94 -1.59 -4.23
C VAL A 176 -18.64 -1.30 -4.97
N PRO A 177 -18.55 -0.20 -5.74
CA PRO A 177 -17.32 0.10 -6.43
C PRO A 177 -16.22 0.50 -5.44
N HIS A 178 -14.99 0.07 -5.71
CA HIS A 178 -13.83 0.34 -4.86
C HIS A 178 -13.42 1.83 -4.90
N GLY A 179 -12.62 2.25 -3.91
CA GLY A 179 -12.19 3.65 -3.72
C GLY A 179 -13.23 4.52 -3.01
N ASN A 180 -12.83 5.73 -2.62
CA ASN A 180 -13.62 6.68 -1.83
C ASN A 180 -14.22 6.07 -0.55
N ALA A 181 -13.49 5.16 0.09
CA ALA A 181 -13.85 4.39 1.28
C ALA A 181 -15.20 3.64 1.21
N ARG A 182 -15.79 3.47 0.01
CA ARG A 182 -17.15 2.93 -0.15
C ARG A 182 -17.30 1.50 0.36
N VAL A 183 -16.32 0.64 0.07
CA VAL A 183 -16.33 -0.74 0.55
C VAL A 183 -16.10 -0.81 2.06
N ILE A 184 -15.22 0.04 2.61
CA ILE A 184 -15.01 0.14 4.07
C ILE A 184 -16.34 0.50 4.75
N ARG A 185 -17.08 1.49 4.22
CA ARG A 185 -18.39 1.86 4.73
C ARG A 185 -19.39 0.70 4.67
N CYS A 186 -19.46 0.00 3.54
CA CYS A 186 -20.33 -1.16 3.41
C CYS A 186 -20.01 -2.23 4.49
N LEU A 187 -18.74 -2.51 4.75
CA LEU A 187 -18.34 -3.42 5.82
C LEU A 187 -18.76 -2.91 7.21
N GLN A 188 -18.64 -1.61 7.48
CA GLN A 188 -19.09 -1.00 8.74
C GLN A 188 -20.61 -1.11 8.94
N GLU A 189 -21.40 -0.93 7.88
CA GLU A 189 -22.87 -1.02 7.91
C GLU A 189 -23.35 -2.46 8.16
N HIS A 190 -22.61 -3.45 7.67
CA HIS A 190 -22.94 -4.87 7.78
C HIS A 190 -22.27 -5.59 8.98
N LYS A 191 -21.44 -4.91 9.78
CA LYS A 191 -20.64 -5.56 10.85
C LYS A 191 -21.46 -6.24 11.96
N ALA A 192 -22.75 -5.92 12.06
CA ALA A 192 -23.69 -6.51 13.01
C ALA A 192 -24.47 -7.70 12.44
N ASP A 193 -24.31 -8.03 11.16
CA ASP A 193 -24.98 -9.17 10.54
C ASP A 193 -24.48 -10.51 11.09
N ALA A 194 -25.38 -11.47 11.26
CA ALA A 194 -25.06 -12.77 11.84
C ALA A 194 -24.05 -13.58 11.00
N SER A 195 -23.98 -13.33 9.69
CA SER A 195 -23.03 -13.96 8.76
C SER A 195 -21.68 -13.23 8.66
N PHE A 196 -21.48 -12.15 9.43
CA PHE A 196 -20.25 -11.38 9.45
C PHE A 196 -19.16 -12.10 10.28
N GLY A 197 -18.03 -12.42 9.65
CA GLY A 197 -16.95 -13.17 10.27
C GLY A 197 -16.20 -12.38 11.36
N GLN A 198 -15.77 -13.09 12.41
CA GLN A 198 -14.98 -12.51 13.50
C GLN A 198 -13.65 -11.88 13.04
N PRO A 199 -12.86 -12.48 12.12
CA PRO A 199 -11.63 -11.86 11.65
C PRO A 199 -11.87 -10.50 10.99
N CYS A 200 -12.86 -10.39 10.10
CA CYS A 200 -13.22 -9.13 9.48
C CYS A 200 -13.73 -8.11 10.51
N LEU A 201 -14.54 -8.56 11.48
CA LEU A 201 -15.08 -7.69 12.53
C LEU A 201 -13.98 -7.03 13.37
N GLN A 202 -12.95 -7.80 13.71
CA GLN A 202 -11.78 -7.28 14.44
C GLN A 202 -11.07 -6.18 13.65
N GLU A 203 -10.86 -6.40 12.35
CA GLU A 203 -10.20 -5.43 11.47
C GLU A 203 -11.03 -4.16 11.23
N VAL A 204 -12.34 -4.30 11.01
CA VAL A 204 -13.27 -3.16 10.94
C VAL A 204 -13.25 -2.35 12.25
N SER A 205 -13.30 -3.04 13.39
CA SER A 205 -13.29 -2.40 14.70
C SER A 205 -11.97 -1.69 14.99
N HIS A 206 -10.83 -2.30 14.60
CA HIS A 206 -9.51 -1.70 14.72
C HIS A 206 -9.40 -0.42 13.85
N TYR A 207 -9.92 -0.47 12.62
CA TYR A 207 -9.99 0.69 11.75
C TYR A 207 -10.82 1.82 12.38
N GLU A 208 -12.02 1.50 12.91
CA GLU A 208 -12.88 2.48 13.59
C GLU A 208 -12.21 3.14 14.80
N GLN A 209 -11.49 2.36 15.61
CA GLN A 209 -10.73 2.91 16.74
C GLN A 209 -9.61 3.84 16.26
N SER A 210 -8.94 3.49 15.17
CA SER A 210 -7.83 4.28 14.61
C SER A 210 -8.32 5.65 14.12
N ILE A 211 -9.39 5.68 13.33
CA ILE A 211 -9.99 6.94 12.83
C ILE A 211 -10.68 7.77 13.93
N THR A 212 -11.08 7.13 15.04
CA THR A 212 -11.63 7.86 16.21
C THR A 212 -10.52 8.57 16.99
N LYS A 213 -9.33 7.94 17.08
CA LYS A 213 -8.16 8.55 17.73
C LYS A 213 -7.58 9.70 16.91
N ASP A 214 -7.56 9.55 15.59
CA ASP A 214 -7.07 10.57 14.67
C ASP A 214 -8.02 10.70 13.47
N TYR A 215 -8.88 11.72 13.53
CA TYR A 215 -9.90 11.95 12.51
C TYR A 215 -9.30 12.21 11.11
N ARG A 216 -8.03 12.60 11.02
CA ARG A 216 -7.35 12.84 9.74
C ARG A 216 -7.11 11.55 8.96
N LEU A 217 -7.13 10.39 9.63
CA LEU A 217 -7.10 9.07 9.01
C LEU A 217 -8.45 8.68 8.39
N ASN A 218 -9.49 9.48 8.62
CA ASN A 218 -10.80 9.26 8.04
C ASN A 218 -10.91 9.98 6.70
N TYR A 219 -10.78 9.25 5.59
CA TYR A 219 -11.00 9.78 4.23
C TYR A 219 -12.35 10.52 4.05
N ARG A 220 -13.32 10.31 4.96
CA ARG A 220 -14.65 10.93 4.91
C ARG A 220 -14.69 12.38 5.42
N LEU A 221 -13.65 12.84 6.12
CA LEU A 221 -13.59 14.19 6.66
C LEU A 221 -12.68 15.02 5.75
N PRO A 222 -13.23 15.98 4.98
CA PRO A 222 -12.44 16.87 4.13
C PRO A 222 -11.55 17.81 4.95
#